data_AF-A0A4R6HC38-F1
#
_entry.id   AF-A0A4R6HC38-F1
#
_cell.length_a   1.000
_cell.length_b   1.000
_cell.length_c   1.000
_cell.angle_alpha   90.00
_cell.angle_beta   90.00
_cell.angle_gamma   90.00
#
_symmetry.space_group_name_H-M   'P 1'
#
loop_
_entity.id
_entity.type
_entity.pdbx_description
1 polymer ?
#
loop_
_entity_poly.entity_id
_entity_poly.type
_entity_poly.pdbx_seq_one_letter_code
_entity_poly.pdbx_strand_id
1 'polypeptide(L)'
;MKSFKPYLSLAKTTVDFTLDVVLSGNKDQTITSIEQQEVKKNEQAYWGVIITLSSETQVVNGPDRPIFSTTIGIPLEKADKYKTVKCIVQQKMQEERLGPPADEETDIDFTDSNN
;
A
#
# COMPACT_ATOMS: atom_id res chain seq x y z
N MET A 1 -8.41 14.37 -0.80
CA MET A 1 -7.37 13.32 -0.93
C MET A 1 -7.15 13.05 -2.40
N LYS A 2 -5.90 12.80 -2.82
CA LYS A 2 -5.65 12.23 -4.16
C LYS A 2 -6.14 10.78 -4.14
N SER A 3 -6.89 10.35 -5.15
CA SER A 3 -7.29 8.94 -5.27
C SER A 3 -6.06 8.05 -5.35
N PHE A 4 -6.14 6.86 -4.76
CA PHE A 4 -5.13 5.79 -4.76
C PHE A 4 -3.81 6.09 -4.06
N LYS A 5 -3.44 7.36 -3.86
CA LYS A 5 -2.24 7.70 -3.10
C LYS A 5 -2.45 7.36 -1.61
N PRO A 6 -1.68 6.41 -1.06
CA PRO A 6 -1.82 6.03 0.33
C PRO A 6 -1.22 7.10 1.26
N TYR A 7 -1.89 7.33 2.37
CA TYR A 7 -1.35 8.02 3.53
C TYR A 7 -0.79 6.97 4.47
N LEU A 8 0.44 7.18 4.92
CA LEU A 8 1.19 6.22 5.73
C LEU A 8 1.44 6.79 7.11
N SER A 9 1.29 5.96 8.13
CA SER A 9 1.79 6.19 9.47
C SER A 9 2.54 4.94 9.90
N LEU A 10 3.74 5.11 10.43
CA LEU A 10 4.56 4.01 10.91
C LEU A 10 4.80 4.21 12.39
N ALA A 11 4.52 3.18 13.19
CA ALA A 11 4.86 3.16 14.60
C ALA A 11 5.71 1.93 14.90
N LYS A 12 6.59 2.03 15.88
CA LYS A 12 7.44 0.92 16.32
C LYS A 12 6.90 0.35 17.63
N THR A 13 6.74 -0.97 17.67
CA THR A 13 6.41 -1.71 18.89
C THR A 13 7.63 -2.50 19.38
N THR A 14 7.46 -3.28 20.45
CA THR A 14 8.51 -4.19 20.94
C THR A 14 8.68 -5.43 20.05
N VAL A 15 7.71 -5.73 19.18
CA VAL A 15 7.68 -6.98 18.39
C VAL A 15 7.75 -6.75 16.89
N ASP A 16 7.31 -5.59 16.40
CA ASP A 16 7.24 -5.25 14.99
C ASP A 16 7.17 -3.72 14.77
N PHE A 17 7.17 -3.31 13.50
CA PHE A 17 6.64 -2.02 13.10
C PHE A 17 5.21 -2.20 12.62
N THR A 18 4.33 -1.28 12.98
CA THR A 18 2.95 -1.23 12.49
C THR A 18 2.84 -0.11 11.47
N LEU A 19 2.59 -0.49 10.21
CA LEU A 19 2.30 0.44 9.12
C LEU A 19 0.78 0.57 8.98
N ASP A 20 0.24 1.71 9.35
CA ASP A 20 -1.13 2.10 9.05
C ASP A 20 -1.19 2.75 7.67
N VAL A 21 -2.08 2.23 6.83
CA VAL A 21 -2.30 2.72 5.47
C VAL A 21 -3.74 3.16 5.33
N VAL A 22 -3.94 4.40 4.86
CA VAL A 22 -5.26 4.93 4.51
C VAL A 22 -5.24 5.42 3.07
N LEU A 23 -6.15 4.94 2.24
CA LEU A 23 -6.26 5.38 0.85
C LEU A 23 -7.72 5.48 0.41
N SER A 24 -8.00 6.35 -0.56
CA SER A 24 -9.31 6.43 -1.21
C SER A 24 -9.29 5.72 -2.55
N GLY A 25 -10.27 4.85 -2.82
CA GLY A 25 -10.41 4.19 -4.12
C GLY A 25 -11.64 4.64 -4.90
N ASN A 26 -11.96 3.92 -5.98
CA ASN A 26 -13.21 4.10 -6.72
C ASN A 26 -14.33 3.20 -6.15
N LYS A 27 -15.58 3.59 -6.38
CA LYS A 27 -16.79 2.88 -5.92
C LYS A 27 -16.87 1.40 -6.32
N ASP A 28 -16.24 1.04 -7.43
CA ASP A 28 -16.28 -0.28 -8.05
C ASP A 28 -15.08 -1.15 -7.67
N GLN A 29 -14.19 -0.64 -6.81
CA GLN A 29 -12.98 -1.35 -6.41
C GLN A 29 -13.04 -1.85 -4.96
N THR A 30 -12.30 -2.91 -4.69
CA THR A 30 -11.99 -3.38 -3.33
C THR A 30 -10.55 -3.87 -3.25
N ILE A 31 -10.01 -3.93 -2.04
CA ILE A 31 -8.73 -4.60 -1.79
C ILE A 31 -8.90 -6.10 -2.05
N THR A 32 -8.04 -6.68 -2.87
CA THR A 32 -7.99 -8.13 -3.14
C THR A 32 -6.74 -8.80 -2.60
N SER A 33 -5.63 -8.07 -2.47
CA SER A 33 -4.42 -8.59 -1.82
C SER A 33 -3.64 -7.49 -1.12
N ILE A 34 -2.90 -7.89 -0.08
CA ILE A 34 -1.88 -7.10 0.59
C ILE A 34 -0.66 -8.01 0.70
N GLU A 35 0.43 -7.64 0.03
CA GLU A 35 1.64 -8.44 -0.07
C GLU A 35 2.84 -7.66 0.46
N GLN A 36 3.82 -8.38 1.02
CA GLN A 36 5.07 -7.79 1.48
C GLN A 36 6.25 -8.47 0.79
N GLN A 37 7.11 -7.70 0.12
CA GLN A 37 8.27 -8.23 -0.60
C GLN A 37 9.36 -7.18 -0.79
N GLU A 38 10.57 -7.62 -1.13
CA GLU A 38 11.60 -6.69 -1.60
C GLU A 38 11.21 -6.08 -2.94
N VAL A 39 11.29 -4.76 -3.05
CA VAL A 39 11.08 -4.02 -4.31
C VAL A 39 12.37 -3.32 -4.69
N LYS A 40 12.79 -3.49 -5.96
CA LYS A 40 13.95 -2.80 -6.52
C LYS A 40 13.51 -1.69 -7.47
N LYS A 41 13.96 -0.47 -7.22
CA LYS A 41 13.70 0.68 -8.09
C LYS A 41 14.98 1.51 -8.22
N ASN A 42 15.42 1.74 -9.46
CA ASN A 42 16.68 2.43 -9.75
C ASN A 42 17.87 1.83 -8.99
N GLU A 43 18.00 0.49 -9.02
CA GLU A 43 19.04 -0.29 -8.31
C GLU A 43 19.00 -0.24 -6.79
N GLN A 44 18.10 0.55 -6.19
CA GLN A 44 17.90 0.61 -4.75
C GLN A 44 16.80 -0.35 -4.30
N ALA A 45 17.08 -1.11 -3.23
CA ALA A 45 16.14 -2.05 -2.64
C ALA A 45 15.34 -1.39 -1.50
N TYR A 46 14.04 -1.65 -1.48
CA TYR A 46 13.06 -1.16 -0.52
C TYR A 46 12.28 -2.34 0.07
N TRP A 47 11.76 -2.18 1.29
CA TRP A 47 10.72 -3.10 1.77
C TRP A 47 9.38 -2.66 1.18
N GLY A 48 8.83 -3.44 0.27
CA GLY A 48 7.59 -3.14 -0.42
C GLY A 48 6.37 -3.65 0.34
N VAL A 49 5.37 -2.80 0.47
CA VAL A 49 4.01 -3.16 0.87
C VAL A 49 3.11 -2.89 -0.33
N ILE A 50 2.55 -3.94 -0.91
CA ILE A 50 1.81 -3.87 -2.17
C ILE A 50 0.33 -4.13 -1.88
N ILE A 51 -0.50 -3.13 -2.10
CA ILE A 51 -1.96 -3.22 -1.95
C ILE A 51 -2.59 -3.29 -3.34
N THR A 52 -3.25 -4.40 -3.64
CA THR A 52 -3.94 -4.57 -4.92
C THR A 52 -5.42 -4.22 -4.77
N LEU A 53 -5.88 -3.26 -5.56
CA LEU A 53 -7.28 -2.94 -5.77
C LEU A 53 -7.76 -3.62 -7.05
N SER A 54 -8.91 -4.29 -7.00
CA SER A 54 -9.54 -4.87 -8.19
C SER A 54 -10.95 -4.33 -8.38
N SER A 55 -11.32 -4.08 -9.64
CA SER A 55 -12.70 -3.79 -10.03
C SER A 55 -13.51 -5.06 -10.39
N GLU A 56 -12.88 -6.24 -10.38
CA GLU A 56 -13.57 -7.52 -10.64
C GLU A 56 -14.52 -7.89 -9.49
N THR A 57 -14.21 -7.44 -8.27
CA THR A 57 -15.01 -7.68 -7.08
C THR A 57 -15.51 -6.34 -6.57
N GLN A 58 -16.84 -6.15 -6.58
CA GLN A 58 -17.46 -4.85 -6.28
C GLN A 58 -18.22 -4.92 -4.97
N VAL A 59 -18.19 -3.83 -4.20
CA VAL A 59 -19.13 -3.63 -3.10
C VAL A 59 -20.42 -3.06 -3.68
N VAL A 60 -21.46 -3.88 -3.77
CA VAL A 60 -22.78 -3.43 -4.23
C VAL A 60 -23.35 -2.42 -3.21
N ASN A 61 -23.79 -1.25 -3.69
CA ASN A 61 -24.23 -0.12 -2.86
C ASN A 61 -23.14 0.47 -1.93
N GLY A 62 -21.87 0.33 -2.31
CA GLY A 62 -20.77 1.01 -1.64
C GLY A 62 -20.80 2.55 -1.84
N PRO A 63 -20.04 3.30 -1.03
CA PRO A 63 -19.89 4.74 -1.22
C PRO A 63 -19.24 5.08 -2.57
N ASP A 64 -19.54 6.25 -3.13
CA ASP A 64 -18.94 6.71 -4.39
C ASP A 64 -17.40 6.82 -4.34
N ARG A 65 -16.87 7.01 -3.13
CA ARG A 65 -15.44 7.09 -2.83
C ARG A 65 -15.14 6.29 -1.56
N PRO A 66 -14.92 4.97 -1.65
CA PRO A 66 -14.57 4.18 -0.48
C PRO A 66 -13.23 4.63 0.08
N ILE A 67 -13.15 4.67 1.41
CA ILE A 67 -11.90 4.80 2.15
C ILE A 67 -11.52 3.41 2.63
N PHE A 68 -10.33 2.96 2.25
CA PHE A 68 -9.74 1.74 2.75
C PHE A 68 -8.70 2.08 3.80
N SER A 69 -8.75 1.36 4.91
CA SER A 69 -7.75 1.43 5.97
C SER A 69 -7.29 0.04 6.34
N THR A 70 -5.99 -0.15 6.47
CA THR A 70 -5.41 -1.42 6.93
C THR A 70 -4.17 -1.16 7.77
N THR A 71 -3.89 -2.07 8.69
CA THR A 71 -2.70 -2.05 9.54
C THR A 71 -1.86 -3.28 9.21
N ILE A 72 -0.60 -3.07 8.91
CA ILE A 72 0.31 -4.09 8.41
C ILE A 72 1.49 -4.22 9.35
N GLY A 73 1.67 -5.40 9.92
CA GLY A 73 2.85 -5.73 10.73
C GLY A 73 4.06 -5.97 9.83
N ILE A 74 5.15 -5.26 10.10
CA ILE A 74 6.44 -5.40 9.43
C ILE A 74 7.46 -5.90 10.47
N PRO A 75 8.06 -7.09 10.28
CA PRO A 75 9.03 -7.63 11.22
C PRO A 75 10.22 -6.68 11.46
N LEU A 76 10.72 -6.63 12.69
CA LEU A 76 11.80 -5.71 13.10
C LEU A 76 13.07 -5.87 12.25
N GLU A 77 13.40 -7.09 11.82
CA GLU A 77 14.59 -7.37 11.02
C GLU A 77 14.55 -6.76 9.61
N LYS A 78 13.40 -6.23 9.18
CA LYS A 78 13.30 -5.49 7.91
C LYS A 78 13.95 -4.11 8.02
N ALA A 79 13.88 -3.47 9.18
CA ALA A 79 14.54 -2.18 9.39
C ALA A 79 16.08 -2.30 9.41
N ASP A 80 16.62 -3.49 9.68
CA ASP A 80 18.07 -3.75 9.61
C ASP A 80 18.56 -3.86 8.17
N LYS A 81 17.68 -4.24 7.23
CA LYS A 81 18.03 -4.52 5.83
C LYS A 81 17.60 -3.41 4.86
N TYR A 82 16.53 -2.70 5.20
CA TYR A 82 15.93 -1.67 4.35
C TYR A 82 15.77 -0.38 5.16
N LYS A 83 16.09 0.76 4.54
CA LYS A 83 15.90 2.07 5.16
C LYS A 83 14.44 2.53 5.14
N THR A 84 13.75 2.18 4.06
CA THR A 84 12.47 2.78 3.68
C THR A 84 11.47 1.69 3.34
N VAL A 85 10.23 1.89 3.77
CA VAL A 85 9.07 1.13 3.34
C VAL A 85 8.43 1.86 2.15
N LYS A 86 8.25 1.15 1.04
CA LYS A 86 7.59 1.65 -0.17
C LYS A 86 6.20 1.02 -0.26
N CYS A 87 5.17 1.82 -0.01
CA CYS A 87 3.79 1.39 -0.19
C CYS A 87 3.36 1.63 -1.64
N ILE A 88 2.96 0.57 -2.33
CA ILE A 88 2.55 0.59 -3.74
C ILE A 88 1.08 0.19 -3.81
N VAL A 89 0.25 1.04 -4.41
CA VAL A 89 -1.14 0.72 -4.71
C VAL A 89 -1.25 0.31 -6.17
N GLN A 90 -1.47 -0.98 -6.39
CA GLN A 90 -1.66 -1.58 -7.70
C GLN A 90 -3.14 -1.69 -8.02
N GLN A 91 -3.50 -1.43 -9.27
CA GLN A 91 -4.89 -1.47 -9.72
C GLN A 91 -5.03 -2.54 -10.81
N LYS A 92 -5.66 -3.67 -10.48
CA LYS A 92 -5.99 -4.72 -11.42
C LYS A 92 -7.26 -4.31 -12.18
N MET A 93 -7.17 -4.17 -13.50
CA MET A 93 -8.33 -3.93 -14.37
C MET A 93 -8.77 -5.22 -15.07
N GLN A 94 -10.05 -5.26 -15.45
CA GLN A 94 -10.52 -6.22 -16.46
C GLN A 94 -9.81 -5.95 -17.79
N GLU A 95 -9.52 -7.02 -18.53
CA GLU A 95 -8.59 -7.12 -19.68
C GLU A 95 -8.83 -6.14 -20.86
N GLU A 96 -9.86 -5.29 -20.82
CA GLU A 96 -10.28 -4.42 -21.93
C GLU A 96 -9.82 -2.95 -21.84
N ARG A 97 -9.05 -2.55 -20.81
CA ARG A 97 -8.46 -1.20 -20.75
C ARG A 97 -6.97 -1.22 -21.10
N LEU A 98 -6.60 -0.45 -22.13
CA LEU A 98 -5.23 -0.29 -22.62
C LEU A 98 -4.31 0.26 -21.50
N GLY A 99 -3.48 -0.63 -20.96
CA GLY A 99 -2.40 -0.35 -20.03
C GLY A 99 -2.78 -0.56 -18.55
N PRO A 100 -1.86 -1.07 -17.71
CA PRO A 100 -2.06 -1.03 -16.28
C PRO A 100 -2.21 0.45 -15.85
N PRO A 101 -3.12 0.78 -14.92
CA PRO A 101 -3.09 2.09 -14.27
C PRO A 101 -1.70 2.35 -13.71
N ALA A 102 -1.29 3.62 -13.66
CA ALA A 102 -0.04 3.95 -12.98
C ALA A 102 -0.15 3.50 -11.51
N ASP A 103 0.76 2.64 -11.08
CA ASP A 103 0.95 2.31 -9.67
C ASP A 103 1.19 3.62 -8.91
N GLU A 104 0.47 3.81 -7.81
CA GLU A 104 0.65 4.99 -6.94
C GLU A 104 1.52 4.58 -5.76
N GLU A 105 2.56 5.37 -5.51
CA GLU A 105 3.56 5.05 -4.49
C GLU A 105 3.59 6.14 -3.42
N THR A 106 3.79 5.71 -2.17
CA THR A 106 4.22 6.59 -1.08
C THR A 106 5.25 5.86 -0.24
N ASP A 107 6.25 6.61 0.20
CA ASP A 107 7.39 6.08 0.94
C ASP A 107 7.34 6.60 2.37
N ILE A 108 7.78 5.79 3.32
CA ILE A 108 7.96 6.17 4.73
C ILE A 108 9.24 5.53 5.25
N ASP A 109 10.07 6.30 5.96
CA ASP A 109 11.33 5.80 6.48
C ASP A 109 11.09 5.09 7.83
N PHE A 110 11.84 4.01 8.11
CA PHE A 110 11.74 3.35 9.42
C PHE A 110 12.09 4.29 10.58
N THR A 111 12.85 5.36 10.32
CA THR A 111 13.18 6.38 11.31
C THR A 111 11.99 7.26 11.71
N ASP A 112 10.94 7.34 10.89
CA ASP A 112 9.75 8.15 11.15
C ASP A 112 8.87 7.55 12.26
N SER A 113 9.15 6.30 12.65
CA SER A 113 8.48 5.58 13.73
C SER A 113 8.84 6.05 15.15
N ASN A 114 9.81 6.95 15.30
CA ASN A 114 10.31 7.44 16.58
C ASN A 114 9.58 8.69 17.10
N ASN A 115 8.42 9.04 16.53
CA ASN A 115 7.57 10.12 17.05
C ASN A 115 6.70 9.68 18.23
#